data_AF-A0A5A7TY76-F1
#
_entry.id   AF-A0A5A7TY76-F1
#
_cell.length_a   1.000
_cell.length_b   1.000
_cell.length_c   1.000
_cell.angle_alpha   90.00
_cell.angle_beta   90.00
_cell.angle_gamma   90.00
#
_symmetry.space_group_name_H-M   'P 1'
#
loop_
_entity.id
_entity.type
_entity.pdbx_description
1 polymer ?
#
loop_
_entity_poly.entity_id
_entity_poly.type
_entity_poly.pdbx_seq_one_letter_code
_entity_poly.pdbx_strand_id
1 'polypeptide(L)'
;MVDSGATHNFITEEEVRRLKLCWEKDSGRMKAVNSIALPIVGLVKQTMIKLRKWKGPVDFVVVKIDDFDVELGMEFLLKSYQCPQPDA
;
A
#
# COMPACT_ATOMS: atom_id res chain seq x y z
N MET A 1 8.31 1.15 3.59
CA MET A 1 9.32 0.52 2.72
C MET A 1 8.86 0.60 1.27
N VAL A 2 9.77 0.64 0.29
CA VAL A 2 9.43 0.41 -1.13
C VAL A 2 9.97 -0.97 -1.47
N ASP A 3 9.09 -1.88 -1.88
CA ASP A 3 9.44 -3.27 -2.18
C ASP A 3 9.01 -3.63 -3.61
N SER A 4 9.99 -3.89 -4.48
CA SER A 4 9.73 -4.37 -5.84
C SER A 4 9.30 -5.84 -5.89
N GLY A 5 9.47 -6.59 -4.80
CA GLY A 5 8.97 -7.97 -4.65
C GLY A 5 7.48 -8.05 -4.35
N ALA A 6 6.89 -6.98 -3.81
CA ALA A 6 5.47 -6.87 -3.52
C ALA A 6 4.67 -6.44 -4.75
N THR A 7 3.58 -7.14 -5.05
CA THR A 7 2.70 -6.77 -6.18
C THR A 7 1.85 -5.54 -5.82
N HIS A 8 1.20 -5.56 -4.66
CA HIS A 8 0.29 -4.50 -4.18
C HIS A 8 0.96 -3.67 -3.08
N ASN A 9 0.37 -2.52 -2.75
CA ASN A 9 0.80 -1.74 -1.59
C ASN A 9 0.10 -2.25 -0.32
N PHE A 10 0.81 -2.29 0.79
CA PHE A 10 0.29 -2.72 2.08
C PHE A 10 0.38 -1.61 3.11
N ILE A 11 -0.57 -1.62 4.04
CA ILE A 11 -0.60 -0.72 5.18
C ILE A 11 -1.11 -1.46 6.41
N THR A 12 -0.54 -1.18 7.57
CA THR A 12 -0.98 -1.79 8.82
C THR A 12 -2.30 -1.19 9.27
N GLU A 13 -3.15 -1.99 9.92
CA GLU A 13 -4.40 -1.49 10.50
C GLU A 13 -4.17 -0.33 11.48
N GLU A 14 -3.06 -0.37 12.22
CA GLU A 14 -2.65 0.70 13.14
C GLU A 14 -2.39 2.01 12.39
N GLU A 15 -1.65 1.95 11.28
CA GLU A 15 -1.34 3.13 10.50
C GLU A 15 -2.56 3.74 9.82
N VAL A 16 -3.46 2.89 9.31
CA VAL A 16 -4.74 3.33 8.74
C VAL A 16 -5.55 4.08 9.80
N ARG A 17 -5.60 3.58 11.04
CA ARG A 17 -6.26 4.25 12.17
C ARG A 17 -5.57 5.56 12.56
N ARG A 18 -4.23 5.57 12.61
CA ARG A 18 -3.43 6.78 12.92
C ARG A 18 -3.72 7.89 11.92
N LEU A 19 -3.76 7.56 10.64
CA LEU A 19 -4.04 8.47 9.53
C LEU A 19 -5.54 8.75 9.34
N LYS A 20 -6.41 8.06 10.08
CA LYS A 20 -7.87 8.14 9.98
C LYS A 20 -8.39 7.91 8.57
N LEU A 21 -7.75 6.99 7.86
CA LEU A 21 -8.16 6.60 6.51
C LEU A 21 -9.40 5.70 6.59
N CYS A 22 -10.33 5.88 5.66
CA CYS A 22 -11.47 4.98 5.51
C CYS A 22 -11.05 3.76 4.70
N TRP A 23 -11.45 2.57 5.15
CA TRP A 23 -11.27 1.33 4.39
C TRP A 23 -12.58 0.59 4.23
N GLU A 24 -12.69 -0.15 3.14
CA GLU A 24 -13.77 -1.09 2.89
C GLU A 24 -13.36 -2.45 3.46
N LYS A 25 -14.28 -3.14 4.14
CA LYS A 25 -14.00 -4.48 4.66
C LYS A 25 -13.85 -5.45 3.50
N ASP A 26 -12.79 -6.23 3.52
CA ASP A 26 -12.50 -7.27 2.53
C ASP A 26 -12.46 -8.64 3.23
N SER A 27 -12.96 -9.68 2.58
CA SER A 27 -12.97 -11.05 3.13
C SER A 27 -11.84 -11.92 2.57
N GLY A 28 -10.96 -11.35 1.76
CA GLY A 28 -9.84 -12.00 1.12
C GLY A 28 -8.73 -12.35 2.11
N ARG A 29 -7.79 -13.16 1.62
CA ARG A 29 -6.58 -13.52 2.35
C ARG A 29 -5.38 -13.28 1.45
N MET A 30 -4.33 -12.74 2.04
CA MET A 30 -3.05 -12.52 1.37
C MET A 30 -2.06 -13.59 1.83
N LYS A 31 -1.27 -14.14 0.91
CA LYS A 31 -0.19 -15.06 1.24
C LYS A 31 1.11 -14.62 0.59
N ALA A 32 2.16 -14.41 1.37
CA ALA A 32 3.51 -14.33 0.84
C ALA A 32 3.98 -15.75 0.45
N VAL A 33 4.84 -15.86 -0.57
CA VAL A 33 5.19 -17.14 -1.24
C VAL A 33 5.50 -18.28 -0.25
N ASN A 34 6.16 -17.97 0.86
CA ASN A 34 6.59 -18.95 1.87
C ASN A 34 5.95 -18.76 3.26
N SER A 35 4.86 -18.00 3.38
CA SER A 35 4.23 -17.68 4.67
C SER A 35 2.80 -18.22 4.78
N ILE A 36 2.25 -18.21 5.99
CA ILE A 36 0.84 -18.51 6.21
C ILE A 36 -0.01 -17.38 5.60
N ALA A 37 -1.18 -17.74 5.07
CA ALA A 37 -2.12 -16.75 4.53
C ALA A 37 -2.70 -15.88 5.66
N LEU A 38 -2.39 -14.58 5.63
CA LEU A 38 -2.89 -13.57 6.54
C LEU A 38 -4.26 -13.06 6.06
N PRO A 39 -5.19 -12.76 6.99
CA PRO A 39 -6.47 -12.14 6.62
C PRO A 39 -6.23 -10.71 6.15
N ILE A 40 -6.91 -10.32 5.07
CA ILE A 40 -7.01 -8.92 4.68
C ILE A 40 -8.07 -8.28 5.59
N VAL A 41 -7.72 -7.17 6.22
CA VAL A 41 -8.63 -6.40 7.09
C VAL A 41 -9.55 -5.53 6.24
N GLY A 42 -9.02 -5.01 5.13
CA GLY A 42 -9.78 -4.20 4.21
C GLY A 42 -8.93 -3.63 3.08
N LEU A 43 -9.56 -2.77 2.29
CA LEU A 43 -8.93 -2.04 1.19
C LEU A 43 -9.13 -0.54 1.41
N VAL A 44 -8.04 0.22 1.31
CA VAL A 44 -8.10 1.69 1.25
C VAL A 44 -7.87 2.08 -0.21
N LYS A 45 -8.84 2.74 -0.82
CA LYS A 45 -8.77 3.12 -2.24
C LYS A 45 -8.48 4.62 -2.39
N GLN A 46 -7.79 4.99 -3.47
CA GLN A 46 -7.53 6.35 -3.92
C GLN A 46 -6.92 7.28 -2.85
N THR A 47 -6.02 6.76 -2.01
CA THR A 47 -5.32 7.57 -1.02
C THR A 47 -4.29 8.46 -1.70
N MET A 48 -4.43 9.76 -1.53
CA MET A 48 -3.46 10.74 -2.01
C MET A 48 -2.20 10.68 -1.13
N ILE A 49 -1.12 10.09 -1.64
CA ILE A 49 0.17 10.12 -0.96
C ILE A 49 1.08 11.16 -1.60
N LYS A 50 1.98 11.73 -0.80
CA LYS A 50 3.03 12.63 -1.26
C LYS A 50 4.37 12.04 -0.88
N LEU A 51 5.20 11.74 -1.88
CA LEU A 51 6.54 11.20 -1.71
C LEU A 51 7.53 12.08 -2.46
N ARG A 52 8.33 12.83 -1.70
CA ARG A 52 9.23 13.85 -2.26
C ARG A 52 8.46 14.80 -3.20
N LYS A 53 8.77 14.78 -4.50
CA LYS A 53 8.13 15.58 -5.55
C LYS A 53 6.93 14.88 -6.21
N TRP A 54 6.71 13.60 -5.94
CA TRP A 54 5.58 12.85 -6.48
C TRP A 54 4.35 12.99 -5.57
N LYS A 55 3.18 13.16 -6.17
CA LYS A 55 1.89 13.12 -5.49
C LYS A 55 0.90 12.39 -6.38
N GLY A 56 0.19 11.42 -5.84
CA GLY A 56 -0.80 10.68 -6.62
C GLY A 56 -1.67 9.77 -5.77
N PRO A 57 -2.81 9.32 -6.33
CA PRO A 57 -3.67 8.36 -5.68
C PRO A 57 -3.07 6.96 -5.76
N VAL A 58 -3.02 6.28 -4.62
CA VAL A 58 -2.65 4.86 -4.51
C VAL A 58 -3.69 4.11 -3.71
N ASP A 59 -3.79 2.82 -4.01
CA ASP A 59 -4.64 1.89 -3.29
C ASP A 59 -3.74 1.06 -2.36
N PHE A 60 -4.25 0.75 -1.17
CA PHE A 60 -3.57 -0.06 -0.17
C PHE A 60 -4.45 -1.22 0.27
N VAL A 61 -3.81 -2.35 0.49
CA VAL A 61 -4.39 -3.49 1.18
C VAL A 61 -4.06 -3.38 2.66
N VAL A 62 -5.09 -3.36 3.49
CA VAL A 62 -4.95 -3.30 4.95
C VAL A 62 -4.72 -4.71 5.47
N VAL A 63 -3.55 -4.94 6.04
CA VAL A 63 -3.14 -6.25 6.57
C VAL A 63 -2.48 -6.07 7.92
N LYS A 64 -2.51 -7.13 8.73
CA LYS A 64 -1.70 -7.20 9.95
C LYS A 64 -0.34 -7.76 9.59
N ILE A 65 0.60 -6.89 9.29
CA ILE A 65 2.01 -7.19 9.05
C ILE A 65 2.84 -6.58 10.18
N ASP A 66 3.86 -7.30 10.64
CA ASP A 66 4.63 -6.91 11.84
C ASP A 66 5.90 -6.09 11.50
N ASP A 67 6.33 -6.08 10.24
CA ASP A 67 7.65 -5.55 9.86
C ASP A 67 7.63 -4.04 9.53
N PHE A 68 6.60 -3.54 8.86
CA PHE A 68 6.50 -2.14 8.43
C PHE A 68 5.07 -1.60 8.44
N ASP A 69 4.91 -0.33 8.83
CA ASP A 69 3.61 0.37 8.81
C ASP A 69 3.02 0.53 7.41
N VAL A 70 3.89 0.77 6.41
CA VAL A 70 3.52 0.97 5.00
C VAL A 70 4.56 0.30 4.11
N GLU A 71 4.11 -0.48 3.14
CA GLU A 71 4.91 -1.08 2.08
C GLU A 71 4.35 -0.67 0.72
N LEU A 72 5.22 -0.11 -0.14
CA LEU A 72 4.85 0.34 -1.48
C LEU A 72 5.38 -0.67 -2.49
N GLY A 73 4.45 -1.37 -3.13
CA GLY A 73 4.73 -2.41 -4.11
C GLY A 73 4.87 -1.89 -5.53
N MET A 74 4.88 -2.83 -6.46
CA MET A 74 4.99 -2.59 -7.90
C MET A 74 3.86 -1.71 -8.46
N GLU A 75 2.64 -1.78 -7.91
CA GLU A 75 1.55 -0.87 -8.32
C GLU A 75 1.89 0.61 -8.12
N PHE A 76 2.50 0.96 -6.98
CA PHE A 76 2.97 2.32 -6.75
C PHE A 76 4.12 2.66 -7.69
N LEU A 77 5.10 1.77 -7.83
CA LEU A 77 6.28 2.00 -8.66
C LEU A 77 5.87 2.28 -10.11
N LEU A 78 5.03 1.45 -10.72
CA LEU A 78 4.54 1.63 -12.08
C LEU A 78 3.80 2.97 -12.26
N LYS A 79 2.91 3.35 -11.32
CA LYS A 79 2.24 4.66 -11.34
C LYS A 79 3.23 5.82 -11.22
N SER A 80 4.31 5.64 -10.45
CA SER A 80 5.34 6.67 -10.27
C SER A 80 6.22 6.85 -11.51
N TYR A 81 6.45 5.80 -12.31
CA TYR A 81 7.19 5.86 -13.58
C TYR A 81 6.38 6.48 -14.72
N GLN A 82 5.05 6.35 -14.70
CA GLN A 82 4.17 6.83 -15.78
C GLN A 82 3.93 8.36 -15.76
N CYS A 83 4.19 9.02 -14.63
CA CYS A 83 4.14 10.48 -14.54
C CYS A 83 5.57 11.01 -14.52
N PRO A 84 6.08 11.60 -15.63
CA PRO A 84 7.41 12.18 -15.61
C PRO A 84 7.43 13.27 -14.54
N GLN A 85 8.43 13.25 -13.66
CA GLN A 85 8.68 14.41 -12.82
C GLN A 85 8.94 15.58 -13.78
N PRO A 86 8.26 16.73 -13.67
CA PRO A 86 8.68 17.88 -14.45
C PRO A 86 10.16 18.11 -14.14
N ASP A 87 10.99 17.98 -15.16
CA ASP A 87 12.42 18.17 -15.08
C ASP A 87 12.71 19.58 -14.54
N ALA A 88 13.76 19.66 -13.73
CA ALA A 88 14.19 20.85 -13.00
C ALA A 88 14.60 22.02 -13.91
#